data_AF-A0A0F9A1B0-F1
#
_entry.id   AF-A0A0F9A1B0-F1
#
_cell.length_a   1.000
_cell.length_b   1.000
_cell.length_c   1.000
_cell.angle_alpha   90.00
_cell.angle_beta   90.00
_cell.angle_gamma   90.00
#
_symmetry.space_group_name_H-M   'P 1'
#
loop_
_entity.id
_entity.type
_entity.pdbx_description
1 polymer ?
#
loop_
_entity_poly.entity_id
_entity_poly.type
_entity_poly.pdbx_seq_one_letter_code
_entity_poly.pdbx_strand_id
1 'polypeptide(L)'
;AERFPVGQKMEYEDGRIFRFALVGGADLVIGNVVQGTDTTAENNLTPVAAAVGDSVIDVTMGNIAAIDYFKGGYIYVEVTPALGDCYKIGAHAAFAASSGQEVPLADGETVRTTITSTTRLSMVRNPWAGVILLTTTALSMPVGVAVSIGATTEWCWVQTRGPCAVLVASALGEAVSVCAKDDTAGSADVSGAFTEAPIGIAMQTGPGSEPSCSLVYLTID
;
A
#
# COMPACT_ATOMS: atom_id res chain seq x y z
N ALA A 1 17.23 -4.05 8.11
CA ALA A 1 16.31 -4.52 9.18
C ALA A 1 15.19 -3.50 9.38
N GLU A 2 13.98 -3.96 9.71
CA GLU A 2 12.82 -3.11 9.99
C GLU A 2 13.11 -2.25 11.23
N ARG A 3 13.37 -0.94 11.05
CA ARG A 3 13.68 0.00 12.14
C ARG A 3 12.44 0.64 12.76
N PHE A 4 11.37 0.73 11.98
CA PHE A 4 10.06 1.25 12.35
C PHE A 4 9.01 0.30 11.78
N PRO A 5 7.79 0.24 12.36
CA PRO A 5 6.72 -0.57 11.80
C PRO A 5 6.46 -0.22 10.32
N VAL A 6 6.19 -1.22 9.49
CA VAL A 6 5.77 -0.99 8.11
C VAL A 6 4.55 -0.04 8.03
N GLY A 7 4.61 0.93 7.12
CA GLY A 7 3.60 1.97 6.97
C GLY A 7 3.62 3.04 8.07
N GLN A 8 4.60 3.04 8.98
CA GLN A 8 4.77 4.10 9.99
C GLN A 8 4.77 5.47 9.32
N LYS A 9 3.99 6.42 9.87
CA LYS A 9 3.94 7.80 9.41
C LYS A 9 5.04 8.64 10.09
N MET A 10 5.71 9.48 9.31
CA MET A 10 6.57 10.57 9.78
C MET A 10 6.10 11.87 9.15
N GLU A 11 6.02 12.95 9.94
CA GLU A 11 5.54 14.26 9.50
C GLU A 11 6.58 15.31 9.85
N TYR A 12 6.89 16.17 8.89
CA TYR A 12 7.81 17.31 9.05
C TYR A 12 7.02 18.61 9.24
N GLU A 13 7.65 19.62 9.85
CA GLU A 13 7.05 20.93 10.13
C GLU A 13 6.58 21.68 8.85
N ASP A 14 7.16 21.34 7.70
CA ASP A 14 6.80 21.89 6.39
C ASP A 14 5.61 21.18 5.72
N GLY A 15 4.96 20.25 6.44
CA GLY A 15 3.78 19.52 5.99
C GLY A 15 4.08 18.32 5.09
N ARG A 16 5.36 17.98 4.87
CA ARG A 16 5.72 16.73 4.19
C ARG A 16 5.44 15.53 5.09
N ILE A 17 4.82 14.51 4.51
CA ILE A 17 4.53 13.24 5.19
C ILE A 17 5.22 12.10 4.45
N PHE A 18 5.76 11.16 5.23
CA PHE A 18 6.45 9.99 4.74
C PHE A 18 5.86 8.71 5.36
N ARG A 19 5.98 7.61 4.63
CA ARG A 19 5.65 6.25 5.09
C ARG A 19 6.90 5.38 5.05
N PHE A 20 7.13 4.59 6.11
CA PHE A 20 8.24 3.65 6.14
C PHE A 20 7.88 2.38 5.37
N ALA A 21 8.68 2.04 4.37
CA ALA A 21 8.37 1.03 3.37
C ALA A 21 9.52 0.02 3.20
N LEU A 22 9.16 -1.22 2.89
CA LEU A 22 10.09 -2.25 2.45
C LEU A 22 10.15 -2.21 0.92
N VAL A 23 11.34 -2.13 0.34
CA VAL A 23 11.54 -2.19 -1.11
C VAL A 23 11.38 -3.62 -1.61
N GLY A 24 10.56 -3.81 -2.64
CA GLY A 24 10.34 -5.08 -3.33
C GLY A 24 10.88 -5.05 -4.77
N GLY A 25 11.15 -6.24 -5.32
CA GLY A 25 11.41 -6.45 -6.75
C GLY A 25 12.75 -5.93 -7.29
N ALA A 26 12.95 -4.61 -7.25
CA ALA A 26 14.11 -3.90 -7.78
C ALA A 26 14.39 -2.63 -6.98
N ASP A 27 15.55 -2.02 -7.22
CA ASP A 27 15.98 -0.80 -6.55
C ASP A 27 15.08 0.40 -6.93
N LEU A 28 14.74 1.22 -5.94
CA LEU A 28 13.95 2.43 -6.17
C LEU A 28 14.80 3.55 -6.76
N VAL A 29 14.20 4.30 -7.68
CA VAL A 29 14.80 5.46 -8.32
C VAL A 29 14.19 6.73 -7.75
N ILE A 30 15.03 7.66 -7.31
CA ILE A 30 14.59 8.93 -6.69
C ILE A 30 13.70 9.70 -7.67
N GLY A 31 12.60 10.26 -7.16
CA GLY A 31 11.62 11.01 -7.92
C GLY A 31 10.55 10.14 -8.58
N ASN A 32 10.75 8.83 -8.66
CA ASN A 32 9.75 7.95 -9.26
C ASN A 32 8.59 7.70 -8.31
N VAL A 33 7.39 7.65 -8.88
CA VAL A 33 6.18 7.17 -8.22
C VAL A 33 6.34 5.67 -7.95
N VAL A 34 6.00 5.26 -6.73
CA VAL A 34 6.00 3.86 -6.30
C VAL A 34 4.59 3.40 -5.99
N GLN A 35 4.35 2.11 -6.10
CA GLN A 35 3.08 1.44 -5.78
C GLN A 35 3.34 0.24 -4.86
N GLY A 36 2.27 -0.27 -4.26
CA GLY A 36 2.32 -1.57 -3.60
C GLY A 36 2.53 -2.71 -4.60
N THR A 37 2.96 -3.87 -4.10
CA THR A 37 2.93 -5.11 -4.88
C THR A 37 1.51 -5.66 -4.98
N ASP A 38 1.26 -6.51 -5.98
CA ASP A 38 -0.01 -7.24 -6.10
C ASP A 38 -0.31 -8.03 -4.81
N THR A 39 -1.58 -8.01 -4.41
CA THR A 39 -2.12 -8.60 -3.18
C THR A 39 -3.21 -9.64 -3.43
N THR A 40 -3.42 -10.06 -4.70
CA THR A 40 -4.50 -10.97 -5.17
C THR A 40 -4.68 -12.32 -4.46
N ALA A 41 -3.87 -12.67 -3.46
CA ALA A 41 -3.79 -14.04 -2.96
C ALA A 41 -5.03 -14.52 -2.17
N GLU A 42 -5.66 -13.71 -1.30
CA GLU A 42 -6.58 -14.27 -0.30
C GLU A 42 -7.92 -13.54 -0.23
N ASN A 43 -8.85 -13.96 -1.09
CA ASN A 43 -10.22 -13.46 -1.12
C ASN A 43 -11.24 -14.54 -0.77
N ASN A 44 -12.39 -14.15 -0.20
CA ASN A 44 -13.53 -15.03 0.06
C ASN A 44 -13.17 -16.28 0.90
N LEU A 45 -12.30 -16.08 1.88
CA LEU A 45 -11.86 -17.09 2.83
C LEU A 45 -13.02 -17.51 3.74
N THR A 46 -13.02 -18.79 4.10
CA THR A 46 -13.98 -19.32 5.09
C THR A 46 -13.34 -19.30 6.47
N PRO A 47 -13.89 -18.53 7.42
CA PRO A 47 -13.39 -18.51 8.79
C PRO A 47 -13.98 -19.63 9.64
N VAL A 48 -13.30 -19.93 10.75
CA VAL A 48 -13.91 -20.58 11.91
C VAL A 48 -14.68 -19.53 12.69
N ALA A 49 -15.72 -19.95 13.42
CA ALA A 49 -16.48 -19.03 14.25
C ALA A 49 -15.57 -18.38 15.32
N ALA A 50 -15.62 -17.06 15.41
CA ALA A 50 -14.89 -16.28 16.40
C ALA A 50 -15.86 -15.39 17.18
N ALA A 51 -15.67 -15.32 18.49
CA ALA A 51 -16.50 -14.56 19.40
C ALA A 51 -15.97 -13.12 19.54
N VAL A 52 -16.85 -12.23 20.01
CA VAL A 52 -16.45 -10.86 20.36
C VAL A 52 -15.37 -10.90 21.44
N GLY A 53 -14.29 -10.14 21.24
CA GLY A 53 -13.15 -10.10 22.14
C GLY A 53 -11.99 -11.04 21.77
N ASP A 54 -12.18 -11.96 20.82
CA ASP A 54 -11.09 -12.82 20.33
C ASP A 54 -10.03 -11.97 19.62
N SER A 55 -8.76 -12.29 19.83
CA SER A 55 -7.60 -11.61 19.22
C SER A 55 -7.00 -12.38 18.05
N VAL A 56 -7.61 -13.50 17.65
CA VAL A 56 -7.18 -14.37 16.54
C VAL A 56 -8.42 -14.75 15.74
N ILE A 57 -8.28 -14.77 14.41
CA ILE A 57 -9.29 -15.28 13.50
C ILE A 57 -8.68 -16.45 12.74
N ASP A 58 -9.27 -17.64 12.88
CA ASP A 58 -8.87 -18.81 12.11
C ASP A 58 -9.54 -18.84 10.75
N VAL A 59 -8.76 -19.12 9.70
CA VAL A 59 -9.26 -19.19 8.33
C VAL A 59 -8.76 -20.43 7.59
N THR A 60 -9.44 -20.76 6.50
CA THR A 60 -8.90 -21.66 5.47
C THR A 60 -8.20 -20.82 4.41
N MET A 61 -6.87 -20.90 4.35
CA MET A 61 -6.07 -20.17 3.35
C MET A 61 -6.10 -20.86 1.99
N GLY A 62 -6.15 -20.06 0.93
CA GLY A 62 -6.07 -20.52 -0.45
C GLY A 62 -4.63 -20.78 -0.90
N ASN A 63 -3.67 -19.98 -0.43
CA ASN A 63 -2.27 -20.07 -0.82
C ASN A 63 -1.31 -20.17 0.37
N ILE A 64 -0.06 -20.49 0.05
CA ILE A 64 1.06 -20.44 0.97
C ILE A 64 1.52 -18.98 1.09
N ALA A 65 1.76 -18.53 2.31
CA ALA A 65 2.35 -17.22 2.56
C ALA A 65 3.56 -17.35 3.50
N ALA A 66 4.60 -16.57 3.26
CA ALA A 66 5.75 -16.52 4.14
C ALA A 66 5.38 -15.93 5.52
N ILE A 67 6.28 -16.12 6.49
CA ILE A 67 6.16 -15.47 7.80
C ILE A 67 5.98 -13.95 7.63
N ASP A 68 5.06 -13.37 8.40
CA ASP A 68 4.75 -11.93 8.41
C ASP A 68 4.39 -11.32 7.03
N TYR A 69 4.01 -12.13 6.04
CA TYR A 69 3.67 -11.64 4.71
C TYR A 69 2.52 -10.61 4.73
N PHE A 70 1.50 -10.81 5.57
CA PHE A 70 0.34 -9.93 5.74
C PHE A 70 0.44 -8.99 6.95
N LYS A 71 1.55 -9.02 7.71
CA LYS A 71 1.75 -8.19 8.90
C LYS A 71 1.54 -6.70 8.59
N GLY A 72 0.72 -6.05 9.41
CA GLY A 72 0.39 -4.64 9.27
C GLY A 72 -0.58 -4.32 8.12
N GLY A 73 -1.01 -5.34 7.36
CA GLY A 73 -2.12 -5.27 6.41
C GLY A 73 -3.46 -5.39 7.11
N TYR A 74 -4.49 -5.79 6.37
CA TYR A 74 -5.85 -5.83 6.87
C TYR A 74 -6.55 -7.14 6.51
N ILE A 75 -7.36 -7.63 7.45
CA ILE A 75 -8.40 -8.63 7.21
C ILE A 75 -9.74 -7.95 7.36
N TYR A 76 -10.62 -8.11 6.39
CA TYR A 76 -11.93 -7.47 6.39
C TYR A 76 -13.05 -8.46 6.04
N VAL A 77 -14.25 -8.11 6.49
CA VAL A 77 -15.43 -8.96 6.38
C VAL A 77 -16.29 -8.54 5.19
N GLU A 78 -16.49 -9.46 4.25
CA GLU A 78 -17.23 -9.26 3.00
C GLU A 78 -18.69 -9.71 3.06
N VAL A 79 -19.01 -10.62 3.98
CA VAL A 79 -20.33 -11.25 4.06
C VAL A 79 -20.77 -11.35 5.53
N THR A 80 -22.03 -11.03 5.79
CA THR A 80 -22.65 -11.07 7.12
C THR A 80 -22.57 -12.46 7.78
N PRO A 81 -22.46 -12.55 9.13
CA PRO A 81 -22.36 -11.47 10.12
C PRO A 81 -21.02 -10.72 10.08
N ALA A 82 -20.97 -9.56 10.75
CA ALA A 82 -19.82 -8.65 10.83
C ALA A 82 -19.45 -7.91 9.52
N LEU A 83 -20.36 -7.84 8.55
CA LEU A 83 -20.13 -7.17 7.25
C LEU A 83 -19.54 -5.76 7.44
N GLY A 84 -18.40 -5.50 6.80
CA GLY A 84 -17.71 -4.21 6.84
C GLY A 84 -16.77 -4.03 8.03
N ASP A 85 -16.72 -4.97 8.98
CA ASP A 85 -15.66 -4.95 9.99
C ASP A 85 -14.29 -5.17 9.31
N CYS A 86 -13.32 -4.35 9.69
CA CYS A 86 -11.95 -4.40 9.21
C CYS A 86 -11.00 -4.36 10.41
N TYR A 87 -9.99 -5.23 10.39
CA TYR A 87 -9.04 -5.41 11.47
C TYR A 87 -7.62 -5.39 10.92
N LYS A 88 -6.70 -4.84 11.70
CA LYS A 88 -5.28 -4.85 11.35
C LYS A 88 -4.66 -6.20 11.71
N ILE A 89 -3.85 -6.76 10.82
CA ILE A 89 -3.20 -8.06 11.01
C ILE A 89 -1.89 -7.87 11.80
N GLY A 90 -1.69 -8.69 12.82
CA GLY A 90 -0.48 -8.75 13.63
C GLY A 90 0.66 -9.54 12.98
N ALA A 91 1.71 -9.82 13.75
CA ALA A 91 2.75 -10.75 13.33
C ALA A 91 2.18 -12.18 13.31
N HIS A 92 2.57 -12.99 12.33
CA HIS A 92 1.97 -14.32 12.12
C HIS A 92 2.99 -15.32 11.56
N ALA A 93 2.76 -16.60 11.85
CA ALA A 93 3.54 -17.69 11.28
C ALA A 93 3.37 -17.78 9.75
N ALA A 94 4.24 -18.52 9.07
CA ALA A 94 4.01 -18.84 7.66
C ALA A 94 2.70 -19.62 7.51
N PHE A 95 1.89 -19.25 6.52
CA PHE A 95 0.63 -19.93 6.22
C PHE A 95 0.83 -21.06 5.22
N ALA A 96 0.13 -22.16 5.45
CA ALA A 96 -0.06 -23.23 4.49
C ALA A 96 -1.44 -23.08 3.82
N ALA A 97 -1.58 -23.57 2.60
CA ALA A 97 -2.86 -23.67 1.89
C ALA A 97 -3.75 -24.76 2.52
N SER A 98 -4.25 -24.49 3.73
CA SER A 98 -5.02 -25.41 4.56
C SER A 98 -5.97 -24.69 5.51
N SER A 99 -6.86 -25.44 6.18
CA SER A 99 -7.74 -24.93 7.23
C SER A 99 -7.01 -24.67 8.55
N GLY A 100 -7.60 -23.85 9.42
CA GLY A 100 -7.10 -23.61 10.78
C GLY A 100 -5.82 -22.78 10.81
N GLN A 101 -5.67 -21.87 9.85
CA GLN A 101 -4.56 -20.92 9.84
C GLN A 101 -4.94 -19.76 10.75
N GLU A 102 -4.20 -19.63 11.85
CA GLU A 102 -4.40 -18.58 12.86
C GLU A 102 -3.93 -17.23 12.29
N VAL A 103 -4.85 -16.28 12.11
CA VAL A 103 -4.53 -14.89 11.75
C VAL A 103 -4.63 -14.03 13.01
N PRO A 104 -3.51 -13.68 13.66
CA PRO A 104 -3.53 -12.83 14.83
C PRO A 104 -3.90 -11.40 14.45
N LEU A 105 -4.76 -10.78 15.24
CA LEU A 105 -5.04 -9.35 15.13
C LEU A 105 -3.92 -8.54 15.79
N ALA A 106 -3.70 -7.32 15.31
CA ALA A 106 -2.69 -6.44 15.86
C ALA A 106 -3.03 -6.01 17.30
N ASP A 107 -2.02 -5.57 18.07
CA ASP A 107 -2.21 -5.14 19.46
C ASP A 107 -3.34 -4.09 19.58
N GLY A 108 -4.31 -4.38 20.45
CA GLY A 108 -5.47 -3.52 20.68
C GLY A 108 -6.67 -3.78 19.75
N GLU A 109 -6.53 -4.64 18.74
CA GLU A 109 -7.63 -5.12 17.90
C GLU A 109 -8.20 -6.43 18.46
N THR A 110 -9.52 -6.49 18.58
CA THR A 110 -10.26 -7.71 18.88
C THR A 110 -11.52 -7.77 18.02
N VAL A 111 -12.04 -8.97 17.80
CA VAL A 111 -13.29 -9.18 17.06
C VAL A 111 -14.41 -8.34 17.70
N ARG A 112 -15.00 -7.43 16.93
CA ARG A 112 -16.04 -6.49 17.40
C ARG A 112 -17.45 -7.06 17.26
N THR A 113 -17.66 -7.85 16.21
CA THR A 113 -18.93 -8.52 15.90
C THR A 113 -18.64 -10.00 15.68
N THR A 114 -19.47 -10.88 16.22
CA THR A 114 -19.31 -12.34 16.09
C THR A 114 -19.16 -12.75 14.62
N ILE A 115 -18.11 -13.52 14.35
CA ILE A 115 -17.85 -14.13 13.05
C ILE A 115 -18.36 -15.57 13.09
N THR A 116 -19.01 -16.01 12.00
CA THR A 116 -19.48 -17.40 11.85
C THR A 116 -18.87 -18.02 10.60
N SER A 117 -19.01 -19.33 10.42
CA SER A 117 -18.53 -20.03 9.21
C SER A 117 -19.26 -19.62 7.92
N THR A 118 -20.36 -18.86 8.02
CA THR A 118 -21.05 -18.29 6.86
C THR A 118 -20.48 -16.93 6.43
N THR A 119 -19.71 -16.27 7.30
CA THR A 119 -18.95 -15.07 6.97
C THR A 119 -17.92 -15.37 5.88
N ARG A 120 -17.55 -14.36 5.10
CA ARG A 120 -16.42 -14.41 4.16
C ARG A 120 -15.45 -13.30 4.45
N LEU A 121 -14.17 -13.65 4.50
CA LEU A 121 -13.09 -12.73 4.83
C LEU A 121 -12.14 -12.61 3.65
N SER A 122 -11.55 -11.44 3.50
CA SER A 122 -10.47 -11.22 2.56
C SER A 122 -9.32 -10.53 3.26
N MET A 123 -8.10 -10.80 2.80
CA MET A 123 -6.88 -10.29 3.38
C MET A 123 -6.09 -9.53 2.35
N VAL A 124 -5.64 -8.34 2.74
CA VAL A 124 -4.78 -7.49 1.91
C VAL A 124 -3.47 -7.24 2.65
N ARG A 125 -2.37 -7.41 1.93
CA ARG A 125 -1.03 -7.09 2.44
C ARG A 125 -0.91 -5.60 2.68
N ASN A 126 -0.07 -5.20 3.64
CA ASN A 126 0.27 -3.79 3.82
C ASN A 126 0.85 -3.23 2.50
N PRO A 127 0.30 -2.14 1.95
CA PRO A 127 0.71 -1.61 0.65
C PRO A 127 2.16 -1.08 0.65
N TRP A 128 2.73 -0.76 1.81
CA TRP A 128 4.13 -0.37 1.99
C TRP A 128 5.08 -1.56 2.25
N ALA A 129 4.58 -2.80 2.28
CA ALA A 129 5.39 -4.01 2.44
C ALA A 129 5.77 -4.60 1.07
N GLY A 130 6.89 -4.17 0.49
CA GLY A 130 7.35 -4.62 -0.82
C GLY A 130 6.95 -3.66 -1.93
N VAL A 131 7.18 -2.37 -1.72
CA VAL A 131 6.91 -1.32 -2.71
C VAL A 131 7.79 -1.49 -3.92
N ILE A 132 7.21 -1.26 -5.10
CA ILE A 132 7.89 -1.35 -6.39
C ILE A 132 7.71 -0.03 -7.14
N LEU A 133 8.53 0.20 -8.16
CA LEU A 133 8.24 1.28 -9.12
C LEU A 133 6.85 1.09 -9.72
N LEU A 134 6.15 2.20 -9.94
CA LEU A 134 4.91 2.18 -10.71
C LEU A 134 5.14 1.49 -12.05
N THR A 135 4.35 0.47 -12.34
CA THR A 135 4.37 -0.29 -13.60
C THR A 135 3.34 0.30 -14.55
N THR A 136 3.47 0.01 -15.84
CA THR A 136 2.50 0.46 -16.85
C THR A 136 1.11 -0.13 -16.61
N THR A 137 1.03 -1.39 -16.18
CA THR A 137 -0.21 -1.95 -15.62
C THR A 137 -0.14 -1.88 -14.10
N ALA A 138 -0.92 -1.00 -13.48
CA ALA A 138 -0.95 -0.86 -12.02
C ALA A 138 -1.27 -2.20 -11.35
N LEU A 139 -0.44 -2.58 -10.38
CA LEU A 139 -0.60 -3.78 -9.56
C LEU A 139 -1.26 -3.47 -8.21
N SER A 140 -1.14 -2.22 -7.76
CA SER A 140 -1.73 -1.72 -6.54
C SER A 140 -1.91 -0.21 -6.63
N MET A 141 -2.43 0.40 -5.58
CA MET A 141 -2.48 1.86 -5.48
C MET A 141 -1.07 2.46 -5.41
N PRO A 142 -0.87 3.71 -5.88
CA PRO A 142 0.34 4.47 -5.57
C PRO A 142 0.50 4.61 -4.05
N VAL A 143 1.73 4.44 -3.56
CA VAL A 143 2.05 4.42 -2.11
C VAL A 143 3.09 5.47 -1.72
N GLY A 144 3.48 6.32 -2.68
CA GLY A 144 4.37 7.45 -2.45
C GLY A 144 5.30 7.72 -3.64
N VAL A 145 6.29 8.56 -3.38
CA VAL A 145 7.41 8.87 -4.27
C VAL A 145 8.70 8.53 -3.56
N ALA A 146 9.64 7.89 -4.26
CA ALA A 146 10.94 7.57 -3.71
C ALA A 146 11.78 8.85 -3.51
N VAL A 147 12.20 9.11 -2.28
CA VAL A 147 13.03 10.29 -1.92
C VAL A 147 14.50 9.94 -1.65
N SER A 148 14.83 8.66 -1.73
CA SER A 148 16.17 8.09 -1.60
C SER A 148 16.27 6.83 -2.45
N ILE A 149 17.48 6.48 -2.88
CA ILE A 149 17.72 5.16 -3.45
C ILE A 149 17.50 4.13 -2.32
N GLY A 150 16.61 3.17 -2.56
CA GLY A 150 16.40 2.04 -1.67
C GLY A 150 16.72 0.76 -2.45
N ALA A 151 17.70 -0.01 -1.98
CA ALA A 151 18.02 -1.26 -2.66
C ALA A 151 16.95 -2.32 -2.35
N THR A 152 16.86 -3.32 -3.21
CA THR A 152 15.90 -4.43 -3.07
C THR A 152 16.01 -5.07 -1.68
N THR A 153 14.87 -5.32 -1.01
CA THR A 153 14.75 -5.83 0.36
C THR A 153 15.20 -4.88 1.48
N GLU A 154 15.66 -3.67 1.16
CA GLU A 154 15.96 -2.66 2.15
C GLU A 154 14.71 -1.89 2.59
N TRP A 155 14.83 -1.21 3.72
CA TRP A 155 13.77 -0.36 4.26
C TRP A 155 14.12 1.11 4.05
N CYS A 156 13.19 1.87 3.53
CA CYS A 156 13.35 3.30 3.26
C CYS A 156 12.09 4.09 3.57
N TRP A 157 12.19 5.42 3.53
CA TRP A 157 11.04 6.31 3.59
C TRP A 157 10.61 6.68 2.18
N VAL A 158 9.31 6.63 1.92
CA VAL A 158 8.68 7.17 0.71
C VAL A 158 7.81 8.35 1.08
N GLN A 159 7.82 9.42 0.28
CA GLN A 159 7.02 10.61 0.57
C GLN A 159 5.61 10.42 0.01
N THR A 160 4.59 10.70 0.84
CA THR A 160 3.18 10.51 0.50
C THR A 160 2.39 11.81 0.45
N ARG A 161 2.86 12.86 1.15
CA ARG A 161 2.19 14.16 1.17
C ARG A 161 3.16 15.33 1.10
N GLY A 162 2.66 16.47 0.64
CA GLY A 162 3.38 17.74 0.62
C GLY A 162 4.29 17.91 -0.61
N PRO A 163 5.08 18.98 -0.68
CA PRO A 163 5.93 19.29 -1.83
C PRO A 163 6.98 18.20 -2.08
N CYS A 164 6.96 17.60 -3.26
CA CYS A 164 7.89 16.54 -3.67
C CYS A 164 8.37 16.75 -5.11
N ALA A 165 9.63 16.45 -5.39
CA ALA A 165 10.15 16.40 -6.75
C ALA A 165 9.76 15.05 -7.38
N VAL A 166 8.92 15.08 -8.41
CA VAL A 166 8.35 13.89 -9.05
C VAL A 166 8.78 13.83 -10.50
N LEU A 167 9.24 12.65 -10.96
CA LEU A 167 9.53 12.39 -12.36
C LEU A 167 8.24 12.51 -13.17
N VAL A 168 8.22 13.43 -14.13
CA VAL A 168 7.10 13.63 -15.05
C VAL A 168 7.52 13.30 -16.47
N ALA A 169 6.59 12.72 -17.22
CA ALA A 169 6.82 12.38 -18.62
C ALA A 169 6.61 13.57 -19.58
N SER A 170 5.90 14.61 -19.13
CA SER A 170 5.61 15.81 -19.91
C SER A 170 5.60 17.07 -19.02
N ALA A 171 5.67 18.25 -19.64
CA ALA A 171 5.59 19.52 -18.93
C ALA A 171 4.24 19.67 -18.20
N LEU A 172 4.29 19.86 -16.88
CA LEU A 172 3.10 20.19 -16.11
C LEU A 172 2.78 21.68 -16.21
N GLY A 173 1.50 22.01 -16.38
CA GLY A 173 0.99 23.36 -16.12
C GLY A 173 0.97 23.66 -14.62
N GLU A 174 0.92 24.94 -14.25
CA GLU A 174 0.72 25.31 -12.84
C GLU A 174 -0.70 24.91 -12.38
N ALA A 175 -0.81 24.40 -11.15
CA ALA A 175 -2.07 24.01 -10.51
C ALA A 175 -2.88 22.92 -11.24
N VAL A 176 -2.27 22.16 -12.15
CA VAL A 176 -2.93 21.03 -12.81
C VAL A 176 -2.95 19.80 -11.91
N SER A 177 -4.02 19.01 -12.00
CA SER A 177 -4.07 17.68 -11.36
C SER A 177 -3.02 16.76 -11.98
N VAL A 178 -2.35 16.00 -11.13
CA VAL A 178 -1.29 15.06 -11.50
C VAL A 178 -1.71 13.66 -11.09
N CYS A 179 -1.54 12.69 -11.99
CA CYS A 179 -1.79 11.27 -11.74
C CYS A 179 -0.53 10.42 -12.00
N ALA A 180 -0.57 9.21 -11.49
CA ALA A 180 0.35 8.14 -11.83
C ALA A 180 0.14 7.74 -13.31
N LYS A 181 1.22 7.69 -14.09
CA LYS A 181 1.17 7.40 -15.53
C LYS A 181 1.10 5.89 -15.80
N ASP A 182 0.34 5.48 -16.82
CA ASP A 182 0.08 4.07 -17.16
C ASP A 182 0.84 3.54 -18.39
N ASP A 183 1.63 4.38 -19.09
CA ASP A 183 2.45 3.96 -20.24
C ASP A 183 3.98 4.06 -19.98
N THR A 184 4.38 4.74 -18.91
CA THR A 184 5.79 5.03 -18.59
C THR A 184 6.04 4.77 -17.10
N ALA A 185 6.75 3.68 -16.80
CA ALA A 185 6.99 3.21 -15.45
C ALA A 185 7.64 4.29 -14.54
N GLY A 186 7.14 4.39 -13.32
CA GLY A 186 7.64 5.30 -12.29
C GLY A 186 7.36 6.78 -12.52
N SER A 187 6.71 7.17 -13.60
CA SER A 187 6.47 8.57 -13.93
C SER A 187 5.05 9.03 -13.62
N ALA A 188 4.88 10.34 -13.59
CA ALA A 188 3.60 11.02 -13.45
C ALA A 188 3.28 11.89 -14.69
N ASP A 189 2.01 12.26 -14.83
CA ASP A 189 1.59 13.20 -15.86
C ASP A 189 0.34 14.00 -15.43
N VAL A 190 -0.08 14.93 -16.29
CA VAL A 190 -1.37 15.59 -16.16
C VAL A 190 -2.48 14.55 -16.18
N SER A 191 -3.41 14.66 -15.24
CA SER A 191 -4.60 13.79 -15.20
C SER A 191 -5.45 13.99 -16.45
N GLY A 192 -5.52 12.96 -17.29
CA GLY A 192 -6.24 12.93 -18.56
C GLY A 192 -7.52 12.09 -18.51
N ALA A 193 -7.61 11.12 -17.60
CA ALA A 193 -8.76 10.23 -17.46
C ALA A 193 -9.14 9.95 -15.99
N PHE A 194 -10.42 9.67 -15.74
CA PHE A 194 -10.92 9.32 -14.40
C PHE A 194 -10.40 7.96 -13.88
N THR A 195 -9.77 7.16 -14.75
CA THR A 195 -9.22 5.84 -14.42
C THR A 195 -7.79 5.88 -13.91
N GLU A 196 -7.10 7.01 -14.05
CA GLU A 196 -5.72 7.18 -13.59
C GLU A 196 -5.71 7.47 -12.08
N ALA A 197 -4.74 6.91 -11.36
CA ALA A 197 -4.65 7.11 -9.93
C ALA A 197 -4.12 8.53 -9.63
N PRO A 198 -4.90 9.43 -9.01
CA PRO A 198 -4.44 10.79 -8.69
C PRO A 198 -3.34 10.73 -7.62
N ILE A 199 -2.31 11.56 -7.77
CA ILE A 199 -1.18 11.62 -6.83
C ILE A 199 -0.95 13.00 -6.22
N GLY A 200 -1.47 14.07 -6.84
CA GLY A 200 -1.30 15.41 -6.32
C GLY A 200 -1.63 16.52 -7.30
N ILE A 201 -1.11 17.71 -7.02
CA ILE A 201 -1.31 18.93 -7.82
C ILE A 201 0.06 19.56 -8.12
N ALA A 202 0.29 19.98 -9.37
CA ALA A 202 1.51 20.67 -9.77
C ALA A 202 1.64 22.03 -9.06
N MET A 203 2.77 22.27 -8.41
CA MET A 203 3.02 23.53 -7.67
C MET A 203 3.61 24.64 -8.55
N GLN A 204 4.19 24.28 -9.69
CA GLN A 204 4.80 25.22 -10.63
C GLN A 204 4.78 24.63 -12.03
N THR A 205 4.86 25.47 -13.05
CA THR A 205 5.09 25.00 -14.43
C THR A 205 6.41 24.23 -14.52
N GLY A 206 6.34 23.02 -15.06
CA GLY A 206 7.49 22.13 -15.22
C GLY A 206 8.42 22.54 -16.37
N PRO A 207 9.68 22.09 -16.35
CA PRO A 207 10.65 22.43 -17.38
C PRO A 207 10.43 21.60 -18.67
N GLY A 208 9.83 22.20 -19.70
CA GLY A 208 9.92 21.75 -21.10
C GLY A 208 9.46 20.31 -21.43
N SER A 209 9.71 19.87 -22.67
CA SER A 209 9.18 18.61 -23.24
C SER A 209 9.98 17.34 -22.89
N GLU A 210 11.02 17.45 -22.05
CA GLU A 210 11.88 16.31 -21.72
C GLU A 210 11.48 15.69 -20.36
N PRO A 211 11.66 14.37 -20.18
CA PRO A 211 11.47 13.73 -18.88
C PRO A 211 12.32 14.43 -17.81
N SER A 212 11.64 14.99 -16.82
CA SER A 212 12.25 15.86 -15.82
C SER A 212 11.51 15.77 -14.50
N CYS A 213 12.10 16.26 -13.43
CA CYS A 213 11.38 16.35 -12.16
C CYS A 213 10.59 17.66 -12.09
N SER A 214 9.31 17.58 -11.74
CA SER A 214 8.46 18.73 -11.43
C SER A 214 8.07 18.71 -9.95
N LEU A 215 7.83 19.90 -9.38
CA LEU A 215 7.40 20.01 -7.98
C LEU A 215 5.88 19.78 -7.90
N VAL A 216 5.49 18.71 -7.21
CA VAL A 216 4.08 18.30 -7.03
C VAL A 216 3.77 18.30 -5.55
N TYR A 217 2.62 18.88 -5.18
CA TYR A 217 2.06 18.74 -3.84
C TYR A 217 1.34 17.39 -3.76
N LEU A 218 1.97 16.40 -3.13
CA LEU A 218 1.45 15.04 -3.03
C LEU A 218 0.24 14.95 -2.10
N THR A 219 -0.68 14.06 -2.45
CA THR A 219 -1.92 13.76 -1.69
C THR A 219 -2.20 12.26 -1.58
N ILE A 220 -1.14 11.44 -1.55
CA ILE A 220 -1.20 9.97 -1.56
C ILE A 220 -1.31 9.46 -0.10
N ASP A 221 -2.41 9.72 0.61
CA ASP A 221 -2.63 9.20 1.98
C ASP A 221 -4.12 8.99 2.28
#